data_AF-A0A2M7V084-F1
#
_entry.id   AF-A0A2M7V084-F1
#
_cell.length_a   1.000
_cell.length_b   1.000
_cell.length_c   1.000
_cell.angle_alpha   90.00
_cell.angle_beta   90.00
_cell.angle_gamma   90.00
#
_symmetry.space_group_name_H-M   'P 1'
#
loop_
_entity.id
_entity.type
_entity.pdbx_description
1 polymer ?
#
loop_
_entity_poly.entity_id
_entity_poly.type
_entity_poly.pdbx_seq_one_letter_code
_entity_poly.pdbx_strand_id
1 'polypeptide(L)'
;MLKEKIQKDLNSALKEKKELEVSVLRLLLSAIFNKEKEKRYKLSKEKPELKEEELEKESELTDEKVIDVISSEIKKRKESILEFEKGKRMDLVEKEKAEMEVLQKYLPKEV
;
A
#
# COMPACT_ATOMS: atom_id res chain seq x y z
N MET A 1 -4.41 -2.63 -14.05
CA MET A 1 -3.60 -3.17 -12.93
C MET A 1 -4.10 -2.61 -11.61
N LEU A 2 -3.95 -3.34 -10.50
CA LEU A 2 -4.42 -2.96 -9.16
C LEU A 2 -3.81 -1.65 -8.67
N LYS A 3 -2.51 -1.43 -8.91
CA LYS A 3 -1.82 -0.16 -8.62
C LYS A 3 -2.49 1.03 -9.31
N GLU A 4 -2.87 0.88 -10.58
CA GLU A 4 -3.56 1.94 -11.33
C GLU A 4 -4.95 2.22 -10.76
N LYS A 5 -5.66 1.18 -10.31
CA LYS A 5 -6.95 1.34 -9.62
C LYS A 5 -6.78 2.17 -8.34
N ILE A 6 -5.81 1.83 -7.50
CA ILE A 6 -5.50 2.58 -6.27
C ILE A 6 -5.17 4.05 -6.59
N GLN A 7 -4.40 4.30 -7.65
CA GLN A 7 -4.06 5.65 -8.09
C GLN A 7 -5.30 6.45 -8.56
N LYS A 8 -6.22 5.80 -9.29
CA LYS A 8 -7.50 6.41 -9.69
C LYS A 8 -8.37 6.71 -8.48
N ASP A 9 -8.46 5.78 -7.54
CA ASP A 9 -9.27 5.92 -6.34
C ASP A 9 -8.72 7.04 -5.42
N LEU A 10 -7.40 7.21 -5.33
CA LEU A 10 -6.78 8.37 -4.66
C LEU A 10 -7.22 9.70 -5.31
N ASN A 11 -7.21 9.78 -6.64
CA ASN A 11 -7.63 10.99 -7.35
C ASN A 11 -9.12 11.31 -7.12
N SER A 12 -9.97 10.28 -7.07
CA SER A 12 -11.39 10.43 -6.71
C SER A 12 -11.55 10.89 -5.25
N ALA A 13 -10.84 10.28 -4.31
CA ALA A 13 -10.86 10.66 -2.90
C ALA A 13 -10.43 12.11 -2.67
N LEU A 14 -9.46 12.61 -3.44
CA LEU A 14 -9.04 14.02 -3.44
C LEU A 14 -10.16 14.96 -3.88
N LYS A 15 -10.88 14.62 -4.97
CA LYS A 15 -12.00 15.42 -5.48
C LYS A 15 -13.17 15.44 -4.50
N GLU A 16 -13.42 14.31 -3.85
CA GLU A 16 -14.49 14.11 -2.88
C GLU A 16 -14.11 14.57 -1.46
N LYS A 17 -12.89 15.09 -1.26
CA LYS A 17 -12.37 15.55 0.04
C LYS A 17 -12.45 14.49 1.14
N LYS A 18 -12.25 13.21 0.79
CA LYS A 18 -12.21 12.10 1.73
C LYS A 18 -10.85 12.01 2.39
N GLU A 19 -10.60 12.88 3.36
CA GLU A 19 -9.26 13.09 3.97
C GLU A 19 -8.60 11.79 4.46
N LEU A 20 -9.36 10.92 5.14
CA LEU A 20 -8.87 9.63 5.61
C LEU A 20 -8.43 8.73 4.44
N GLU A 21 -9.29 8.56 3.43
CA GLU A 21 -8.96 7.74 2.25
C GLU A 21 -7.76 8.31 1.50
N VAL A 22 -7.68 9.63 1.34
CA VAL A 22 -6.54 10.30 0.71
C VAL A 22 -5.24 9.97 1.45
N SER A 23 -5.24 10.10 2.78
CA SER A 23 -4.07 9.80 3.60
C SER A 23 -3.63 8.34 3.44
N VAL A 24 -4.58 7.40 3.56
CA VAL A 24 -4.29 5.96 3.48
C VAL A 24 -3.80 5.56 2.09
N LEU A 25 -4.46 5.98 1.02
CA LEU A 25 -4.08 5.60 -0.35
C LEU A 25 -2.75 6.22 -0.77
N ARG A 26 -2.42 7.43 -0.29
CA ARG A 26 -1.11 8.05 -0.53
C ARG A 26 0.01 7.24 0.12
N LEU A 27 -0.18 6.83 1.38
CA LEU A 27 0.80 6.01 2.09
C LEU A 27 0.94 4.62 1.46
N LEU A 28 -0.18 4.00 1.06
CA LEU A 28 -0.15 2.71 0.35
C LEU A 28 0.63 2.79 -0.97
N LEU A 29 0.39 3.82 -1.79
CA LEU A 29 1.15 4.03 -3.02
C LEU A 29 2.64 4.22 -2.73
N SER A 30 2.99 4.98 -1.69
CA SER A 30 4.38 5.12 -1.27
C SER A 30 5.02 3.78 -0.90
N ALA A 31 4.31 2.92 -0.16
CA ALA A 31 4.77 1.57 0.17
C ALA A 31 4.99 0.71 -1.08
N ILE A 32 4.07 0.77 -2.05
CA ILE A 32 4.21 0.08 -3.34
C ILE A 32 5.45 0.59 -4.10
N PHE A 33 5.60 1.92 -4.24
CA PHE A 33 6.75 2.52 -4.92
C PHE A 33 8.09 2.17 -4.25
N ASN A 34 8.12 2.10 -2.92
CA ASN A 34 9.33 1.67 -2.20
C ASN A 34 9.68 0.22 -2.52
N LYS A 35 8.69 -0.67 -2.64
CA LYS A 35 8.91 -2.06 -3.04
C LYS A 35 9.38 -2.20 -4.49
N GLU A 36 8.86 -1.38 -5.40
CA GLU A 36 9.37 -1.30 -6.77
C GLU A 36 10.82 -0.82 -6.79
N LYS A 37 11.18 0.18 -6.00
CA LYS A 37 12.58 0.64 -5.86
C LYS A 37 13.50 -0.45 -5.30
N GLU A 38 13.07 -1.17 -4.28
CA GLU A 38 13.82 -2.32 -3.75
C GLU A 38 14.04 -3.39 -4.82
N LYS A 39 13.00 -3.72 -5.61
CA LYS A 39 13.10 -4.67 -6.72
C LYS A 39 14.01 -4.15 -7.83
N ARG A 40 13.90 -2.88 -8.20
CA ARG A 40 14.76 -2.21 -9.19
C ARG A 40 16.23 -2.28 -8.81
N TYR A 41 16.54 -2.00 -7.54
CA TYR A 41 17.91 -2.08 -7.02
C TYR A 41 18.50 -3.48 -7.07
N LYS A 42 17.68 -4.53 -6.88
CA LYS A 42 18.12 -5.91 -7.05
C LYS A 42 18.37 -6.23 -8.52
N LEU A 43 17.41 -5.86 -9.40
CA LEU A 43 17.53 -6.06 -10.84
C LEU A 43 18.75 -5.36 -11.44
N SER A 44 19.09 -4.15 -10.99
CA SER A 44 20.27 -3.43 -11.50
C SER A 44 21.60 -4.11 -11.14
N LYS A 45 21.63 -4.92 -10.08
CA LYS A 45 22.79 -5.76 -9.74
C LYS A 45 22.82 -7.07 -10.50
N GLU A 46 21.64 -7.68 -10.70
CA GLU A 46 21.49 -8.99 -11.35
C GLU A 46 21.61 -8.90 -12.88
N LYS A 47 21.17 -7.78 -13.46
CA LYS A 47 21.13 -7.52 -14.90
C LYS A 47 21.72 -6.12 -15.22
N PRO A 48 23.03 -5.91 -15.03
CA PRO A 48 23.69 -4.61 -15.25
C PRO A 48 23.61 -4.11 -16.70
N GLU A 49 23.27 -4.97 -17.65
CA GLU A 49 23.06 -4.65 -19.06
C GLU A 49 21.75 -3.91 -19.35
N LEU A 50 20.77 -3.97 -18.44
CA LEU A 50 19.48 -3.30 -18.63
C LEU A 50 19.61 -1.79 -18.43
N LYS A 51 18.92 -1.03 -19.28
CA LYS A 51 18.81 0.43 -19.14
C LYS A 51 17.80 0.79 -18.05
N GLU A 52 17.85 2.03 -17.55
CA GLU A 52 16.95 2.52 -16.49
C GLU A 52 15.47 2.33 -16.87
N GLU A 53 15.10 2.55 -18.13
CA GLU A 53 13.73 2.39 -18.63
C GLU A 53 13.25 0.92 -18.58
N GLU A 54 14.16 -0.02 -18.83
CA GLU A 54 13.88 -1.46 -18.78
C GLU A 54 13.81 -1.93 -17.32
N LEU A 55 14.73 -1.47 -16.48
CA LEU A 55 14.71 -1.71 -15.04
C LEU A 55 13.44 -1.17 -14.40
N GLU A 56 12.98 0.02 -14.80
CA GLU A 56 11.72 0.59 -14.33
C GLU A 56 10.54 -0.33 -14.66
N LYS A 57 10.38 -0.71 -15.93
CA LYS A 57 9.31 -1.62 -16.37
C LYS A 57 9.38 -2.98 -15.68
N GLU A 58 10.56 -3.59 -15.61
CA GLU A 58 10.72 -4.89 -14.95
C GLU A 58 10.51 -4.81 -13.44
N SER A 59 10.75 -3.64 -12.83
CA SER A 59 10.57 -3.41 -11.39
C SER A 59 9.13 -3.17 -10.95
N GLU A 60 8.19 -2.94 -11.88
CA GLU A 60 6.78 -2.78 -11.55
C GLU A 60 6.25 -4.03 -10.82
N LEU A 61 5.37 -3.80 -9.85
CA LEU A 61 4.73 -4.89 -9.12
C LEU A 61 3.52 -5.41 -9.89
N THR A 62 3.47 -6.73 -10.01
CA THR A 62 2.25 -7.46 -10.42
C THR A 62 1.16 -7.28 -9.36
N ASP A 63 -0.11 -7.45 -9.74
CA ASP A 63 -1.25 -7.33 -8.81
C ASP A 63 -1.11 -8.22 -7.57
N GLU A 64 -0.59 -9.44 -7.70
CA GLU A 64 -0.29 -10.34 -6.57
C GLU A 64 0.68 -9.72 -5.56
N LYS A 65 1.75 -9.08 -6.05
CA LYS A 65 2.73 -8.38 -5.20
C LYS A 65 2.16 -7.10 -4.59
N VAL A 66 1.24 -6.43 -5.26
CA VAL A 66 0.50 -5.31 -4.66
C VAL A 66 -0.41 -5.82 -3.53
N ILE A 67 -1.06 -6.96 -3.69
CA ILE A 67 -1.85 -7.63 -2.64
C ILE A 67 -0.97 -8.00 -1.43
N ASP A 68 0.24 -8.52 -1.67
CA ASP A 68 1.21 -8.80 -0.60
C ASP A 68 1.53 -7.54 0.22
N VAL A 69 1.73 -6.40 -0.46
CA VAL A 69 1.98 -5.10 0.20
C VAL A 69 0.78 -4.65 1.01
N ILE A 70 -0.43 -4.71 0.45
CA ILE A 70 -1.67 -4.34 1.15
C ILE A 70 -1.86 -5.21 2.40
N SER A 71 -1.62 -6.51 2.28
CA SER A 71 -1.74 -7.47 3.39
C SER A 71 -0.74 -7.15 4.52
N SER A 72 0.49 -6.79 4.16
CA SER A 72 1.51 -6.33 5.12
C SER A 72 1.07 -5.04 5.84
N GLU A 73 0.53 -4.06 5.13
CA GLU A 73 0.05 -2.81 5.75
C GLU A 73 -1.15 -3.05 6.69
N ILE A 74 -2.07 -3.95 6.31
CA ILE A 74 -3.18 -4.37 7.19
C ILE A 74 -2.64 -5.05 8.45
N LYS A 75 -1.62 -5.92 8.32
CA LYS A 75 -1.01 -6.59 9.47
C LYS A 75 -0.40 -5.57 10.45
N LYS A 76 0.33 -4.57 9.95
CA LYS A 76 0.89 -3.50 10.78
C LYS A 76 -0.19 -2.75 11.57
N ARG A 77 -1.34 -2.46 10.93
CA ARG A 77 -2.49 -1.83 11.63
C ARG A 77 -3.08 -2.72 12.70
N LYS A 78 -3.23 -4.03 12.45
CA LYS A 78 -3.69 -4.99 13.47
C LYS A 78 -2.74 -5.01 14.67
N GLU A 79 -1.44 -4.98 14.44
CA GLU A 79 -0.42 -4.90 15.49
C GLU A 79 -0.54 -3.58 16.27
N SER A 80 -0.65 -2.43 15.58
CA SER A 80 -0.87 -1.12 16.20
C SER A 80 -2.15 -1.05 17.04
N ILE A 81 -3.26 -1.62 16.55
CA ILE A 81 -4.53 -1.68 17.27
C ILE A 81 -4.34 -2.35 18.62
N LEU A 82 -3.71 -3.53 18.64
CA LEU A 82 -3.47 -4.27 19.88
C LEU A 82 -2.62 -3.48 20.88
N GLU A 83 -1.59 -2.78 20.40
CA GLU A 83 -0.73 -1.94 21.26
C GLU A 83 -1.49 -0.71 21.81
N PHE A 84 -2.33 -0.06 20.99
CA PHE A 84 -3.16 1.05 21.43
C PHE A 84 -4.27 0.63 22.40
N GLU A 85 -4.86 -0.56 22.22
CA GLU A 85 -5.83 -1.14 23.15
C GLU A 85 -5.19 -1.39 24.52
N LYS A 86 -3.99 -1.99 24.56
CA LYS A 86 -3.21 -2.15 25.81
C LYS A 86 -2.93 -0.81 26.49
N GLY A 87 -2.62 0.22 25.68
CA GLY A 87 -2.39 1.59 26.14
C GLY A 87 -3.66 2.39 26.48
N LYS A 88 -4.86 1.79 26.36
CA LYS A 88 -6.18 2.45 26.54
C LYS A 88 -6.38 3.70 25.66
N ARG A 89 -5.73 3.75 24.50
CA ARG A 89 -5.82 4.84 23.51
C ARG A 89 -6.87 4.53 22.44
N MET A 90 -8.14 4.48 22.86
CA MET A 90 -9.26 4.11 21.98
C MET A 90 -9.42 5.06 20.78
N ASP A 91 -9.02 6.32 20.91
CA ASP A 91 -8.97 7.28 19.81
C ASP A 91 -8.07 6.80 18.66
N LEU A 92 -6.92 6.20 18.99
CA LEU A 92 -6.00 5.64 18.01
C LEU A 92 -6.46 4.29 17.48
N VAL A 93 -7.11 3.48 18.32
CA VAL A 93 -7.71 2.20 17.90
C VAL A 93 -8.73 2.41 16.79
N GLU A 94 -9.67 3.34 16.99
CA GLU A 94 -10.71 3.62 16.00
C GLU A 94 -10.14 4.21 14.72
N LYS A 95 -9.09 5.04 14.83
CA LYS A 95 -8.35 5.54 13.68
C LYS A 95 -7.71 4.40 12.87
N GLU A 96 -6.95 3.51 13.51
CA GLU A 96 -6.29 2.39 12.83
C GLU A 96 -7.30 1.42 12.19
N LYS A 97 -8.45 1.17 12.83
CA LYS A 97 -9.54 0.37 12.26
C LYS A 97 -10.11 1.01 11.00
N ALA A 98 -10.44 2.30 11.05
CA ALA A 98 -10.98 3.02 9.91
C ALA A 98 -9.98 3.03 8.73
N GLU A 99 -8.69 3.20 9.01
CA GLU A 99 -7.65 3.13 7.98
C GLU A 99 -7.47 1.70 7.42
N MET A 100 -7.61 0.67 8.26
CA MET A 100 -7.57 -0.74 7.84
C MET A 100 -8.75 -1.09 6.91
N GLU A 101 -9.95 -0.61 7.20
CA GLU A 101 -11.13 -0.83 6.35
C GLU A 101 -10.94 -0.28 4.93
N VAL A 102 -10.27 0.87 4.80
CA VAL A 102 -9.93 1.43 3.48
C VAL A 102 -9.03 0.48 2.69
N LEU A 103 -8.01 -0.13 3.34
CA LEU A 103 -7.10 -1.08 2.70
C LEU A 103 -7.81 -2.39 2.31
N GLN A 104 -8.71 -2.88 3.15
CA GLN A 104 -9.45 -4.14 2.90
C GLN A 104 -10.29 -4.10 1.61
N LYS A 105 -10.71 -2.91 1.15
CA LYS A 105 -11.43 -2.73 -0.14
C LYS A 105 -10.64 -3.22 -1.37
N TYR A 106 -9.32 -3.40 -1.24
CA TYR A 106 -8.43 -3.79 -2.33
C TYR A 106 -7.93 -5.23 -2.24
N LEU A 107 -8.27 -5.94 -1.16
CA LEU A 107 -8.02 -7.37 -1.08
C LEU A 107 -9.15 -8.13 -1.81
N PRO A 108 -8.85 -9.29 -2.42
CA PRO A 108 -9.90 -10.21 -2.82
C PRO A 108 -10.72 -10.56 -1.57
N LYS A 109 -12.05 -10.56 -1.70
CA LYS A 109 -12.92 -11.07 -0.63
C LYS A 109 -12.54 -12.53 -0.42
N GLU A 110 -12.05 -12.87 0.77
CA GLU A 110 -11.92 -14.27 1.17
C GLU A 110 -13.30 -14.91 1.00
N VAL A 111 -13.40 -15.86 0.08
CA VAL A 111 -14.59 -16.69 -0.20
C VAL A 111 -14.63 -17.87 0.75
#